data_AF-T1JA53-F1
#
_entry.id   AF-T1JA53-F1
#
_cell.length_a   1.000
_cell.length_b   1.000
_cell.length_c   1.000
_cell.angle_alpha   90.00
_cell.angle_beta   90.00
_cell.angle_gamma   90.00
#
_symmetry.space_group_name_H-M   'P 1'
#
loop_
_entity.id
_entity.type
_entity.pdbx_description
1 polymer ?
#
loop_
_entity_poly.entity_id
_entity_poly.type
_entity_poly.pdbx_seq_one_letter_code
_entity_poly.pdbx_strand_id
1 'polypeptide(L)'
;MMRSEETDINKEESKCKVSVEKSGRKEAARRGRKPGRKPTKVDMKAKLERSRQSARECRARKKLRYQYLEELVAHREQAVLMLRKELELYRQWCKEIDEGKIPEGALKLITAEDVKMEEDEKSAA
;
A
#
# COMPACT_ATOMS: atom_id res chain seq x y z
N MET A 1 -31.80 -1.86 -2.79
CA MET A 1 -31.05 -2.07 -4.05
C MET A 1 -29.56 -1.88 -3.74
N MET A 2 -28.86 -2.96 -3.39
CA MET A 2 -27.40 -2.95 -3.26
C MET A 2 -26.80 -3.49 -4.56
N ARG A 3 -25.93 -2.71 -5.19
CA ARG A 3 -25.23 -3.10 -6.42
C ARG A 3 -23.89 -3.69 -5.99
N SER A 4 -23.77 -5.00 -6.12
CA SER A 4 -22.53 -5.74 -5.94
C SER A 4 -21.52 -5.26 -6.98
N GLU A 5 -20.44 -4.61 -6.55
CA GLU A 5 -19.26 -4.35 -7.39
C GLU A 5 -18.26 -5.48 -7.14
N GLU A 6 -18.52 -6.61 -7.81
CA GLU A 6 -17.48 -7.60 -8.10
C GLU A 6 -16.45 -6.92 -8.98
N THR A 7 -15.27 -6.63 -8.43
CA THR A 7 -14.16 -6.11 -9.24
C THR A 7 -13.56 -7.25 -10.05
N ASP A 8 -13.83 -7.21 -11.35
CA ASP A 8 -13.35 -8.11 -12.39
C ASP A 8 -11.83 -8.30 -12.37
N ILE A 9 -11.37 -9.31 -11.64
CA ILE A 9 -10.03 -9.88 -11.81
C ILE A 9 -10.09 -10.80 -13.04
N ASN A 10 -10.21 -10.26 -14.26
CA ASN A 10 -9.85 -10.94 -15.51
C ASN A 10 -10.20 -10.10 -16.75
N LYS A 11 -9.38 -9.08 -17.09
CA LYS A 11 -9.38 -8.58 -18.47
C LYS A 11 -8.16 -7.75 -18.89
N GLU A 12 -6.95 -8.26 -18.74
CA GLU A 12 -5.83 -7.79 -19.58
C GLU A 12 -4.87 -8.95 -19.91
N GLU A 13 -5.43 -10.04 -20.45
CA GLU A 13 -4.68 -10.88 -21.38
C GLU A 13 -4.90 -10.35 -22.80
N SER A 14 -4.36 -9.18 -23.10
CA SER A 14 -4.28 -8.74 -24.49
C SER A 14 -3.11 -7.81 -24.72
N LYS A 15 -2.15 -8.37 -25.47
CA LYS A 15 -1.15 -7.67 -26.27
C LYS A 15 0.14 -7.25 -25.56
N CYS A 16 0.82 -8.22 -24.94
CA CYS A 16 2.27 -8.25 -25.10
C CYS A 16 2.58 -8.74 -26.53
N LYS A 17 2.54 -7.82 -27.50
CA LYS A 17 3.25 -8.01 -28.77
C LYS A 17 4.73 -8.14 -28.40
N VAL A 18 5.21 -9.37 -28.26
CA VAL A 18 6.64 -9.64 -28.20
C VAL A 18 7.15 -9.40 -29.61
N SER A 19 7.66 -8.19 -29.87
CA SER A 19 8.63 -7.98 -30.92
C SER A 19 9.79 -8.91 -30.62
N VAL A 20 9.97 -9.94 -31.46
CA VAL A 20 11.14 -10.81 -31.46
C VAL A 20 12.31 -9.96 -31.96
N GLU A 21 12.83 -9.10 -31.11
CA GLU A 21 14.15 -8.54 -31.30
C GLU A 21 15.15 -9.60 -30.84
N LYS A 22 15.93 -10.11 -31.81
CA LYS A 22 17.11 -10.93 -31.58
C LYS A 22 18.09 -10.17 -30.67
N SER A 23 17.87 -10.22 -29.36
CA SER A 23 18.89 -9.84 -28.39
C SER A 23 19.60 -11.11 -27.94
N GLY A 24 20.77 -11.34 -28.54
CA GLY A 24 21.69 -12.40 -28.15
C GLY A 24 22.19 -12.16 -26.72
N ARG A 25 21.45 -12.64 -25.72
CA ARG A 25 21.98 -12.83 -24.37
C ARG A 25 22.63 -14.20 -24.30
N LYS A 26 23.95 -14.20 -24.46
CA LYS A 26 24.83 -15.32 -24.09
C LYS A 26 24.45 -15.77 -22.66
N GLU A 27 23.90 -16.99 -22.57
CA GLU A 27 23.58 -17.73 -21.35
C GLU A 27 24.89 -17.98 -20.58
N ALA A 28 25.37 -16.97 -19.85
CA ALA A 28 26.59 -17.02 -19.05
C ALA A 28 26.38 -17.82 -17.74
N ALA A 29 26.12 -19.13 -17.87
CA ALA A 29 26.17 -20.07 -16.74
C ALA A 29 26.23 -21.56 -17.16
N ARG A 30 26.74 -21.91 -18.36
CA ARG A 30 27.07 -23.30 -18.69
C ARG A 30 28.56 -23.59 -18.47
N ARG A 31 29.12 -23.19 -17.34
CA ARG A 31 30.44 -23.70 -16.92
C ARG A 31 30.25 -25.13 -16.42
N GLY A 32 30.37 -26.11 -17.33
CA GLY A 32 30.49 -27.53 -16.97
C GLY A 32 29.69 -28.55 -17.79
N ARG A 33 28.78 -28.16 -18.69
CA ARG A 33 28.01 -29.15 -19.46
C ARG A 33 28.74 -29.48 -20.77
N LYS A 34 29.29 -30.71 -20.86
CA LYS A 34 29.91 -31.26 -22.08
C LYS A 34 29.03 -30.98 -23.32
N PRO A 35 29.57 -30.37 -24.39
CA PRO A 35 28.83 -30.13 -25.61
C PRO A 35 28.46 -31.48 -26.23
N GLY A 36 27.16 -31.78 -26.33
CA GLY A 36 26.64 -33.03 -26.92
C GLY A 36 25.47 -33.68 -26.19
N ARG A 37 25.16 -33.31 -24.93
CA ARG A 37 24.01 -33.89 -24.22
C ARG A 37 22.70 -33.25 -24.68
N LYS A 38 21.93 -33.95 -25.51
CA LYS A 38 20.57 -33.55 -25.92
C LYS A 38 19.74 -33.22 -24.66
N PRO A 39 19.03 -32.08 -24.60
CA PRO A 39 18.17 -31.79 -23.46
C PRO A 39 17.10 -32.88 -23.38
N THR A 40 17.04 -33.59 -22.25
CA THR A 40 15.97 -34.56 -22.02
C THR A 40 14.65 -33.79 -21.91
N LYS A 41 13.52 -34.38 -22.35
CA LYS A 41 12.20 -33.71 -22.32
C LYS A 41 11.83 -33.17 -20.92
N VAL A 42 12.36 -33.79 -19.86
CA VAL A 42 12.22 -33.36 -18.45
C VAL A 42 12.89 -32.00 -18.19
N ASP A 43 14.06 -31.73 -18.78
CA ASP A 43 14.81 -30.47 -18.63
C ASP A 43 14.05 -29.30 -19.28
N MET A 44 13.36 -29.55 -20.41
CA MET A 44 12.53 -28.53 -21.07
C MET A 44 11.27 -28.20 -20.27
N LYS A 45 10.56 -29.21 -19.76
CA LYS A 45 9.39 -29.01 -18.88
C LYS A 45 9.77 -28.24 -17.62
N ALA A 46 10.90 -28.58 -16.99
CA ALA A 46 11.40 -27.89 -15.80
C ALA A 46 11.82 -26.43 -16.08
N LYS A 47 12.44 -26.14 -17.24
CA LYS A 47 12.73 -24.75 -17.64
C LYS A 47 11.45 -23.93 -17.87
N LEU A 48 10.45 -24.53 -18.52
CA LEU A 48 9.18 -23.87 -18.79
C LEU A 48 8.43 -23.54 -17.48
N GLU A 49 8.39 -24.48 -16.54
CA GLU A 49 7.79 -24.26 -15.22
C GLU A 49 8.53 -23.19 -14.40
N ARG A 50 9.87 -23.17 -14.40
CA ARG A 50 10.63 -22.07 -13.76
C ARG A 50 10.35 -20.69 -14.37
N SER A 51 10.21 -20.62 -15.70
CA SER A 51 9.86 -19.36 -16.38
C SER A 51 8.44 -18.91 -16.03
N ARG A 52 7.49 -19.85 -15.92
CA ARG A 52 6.11 -19.56 -15.50
C ARG A 52 6.07 -19.08 -14.05
N GLN A 53 6.80 -19.76 -13.17
CA GLN A 53 6.85 -19.44 -11.75
C GLN A 53 7.43 -18.04 -11.51
N SER A 54 8.57 -17.71 -12.14
CA SER A 54 9.16 -16.37 -12.05
C SER A 54 8.23 -15.28 -12.59
N ALA A 55 7.47 -15.53 -13.66
CA ALA A 55 6.46 -14.60 -14.15
C ALA A 55 5.31 -14.39 -13.15
N ARG A 56 4.84 -15.47 -12.48
CA ARG A 56 3.82 -15.38 -11.42
C ARG A 56 4.33 -14.59 -10.23
N GLU A 57 5.53 -14.89 -9.76
CA GLU A 57 6.19 -14.19 -8.65
C GLU A 57 6.40 -12.71 -8.96
N CYS A 58 6.76 -12.36 -10.20
CA CYS A 58 6.86 -10.97 -10.64
C CYS A 58 5.52 -10.23 -10.49
N ARG A 59 4.41 -10.84 -10.94
CA ARG A 59 3.06 -10.28 -10.78
C ARG A 59 2.67 -10.16 -9.31
N ALA A 60 2.88 -11.21 -8.52
CA ALA A 60 2.57 -11.22 -7.09
C ALA A 60 3.34 -10.12 -6.34
N ARG A 61 4.65 -9.99 -6.63
CA ARG A 61 5.50 -8.95 -6.05
C ARG A 61 5.04 -7.55 -6.44
N LYS A 62 4.65 -7.35 -7.71
CA LYS A 62 4.13 -6.07 -8.19
C LYS A 62 2.82 -5.70 -7.47
N LYS A 63 1.90 -6.67 -7.32
CA LYS A 63 0.64 -6.48 -6.60
C LYS A 63 0.90 -6.09 -5.14
N LEU A 64 1.75 -6.84 -4.44
CA LEU A 64 2.09 -6.53 -3.04
C LEU A 64 2.72 -5.14 -2.89
N ARG A 65 3.61 -4.76 -3.82
CA ARG A 65 4.23 -3.43 -3.82
C ARG A 65 3.21 -2.32 -3.97
N TYR A 66 2.26 -2.45 -4.90
CA TYR A 66 1.24 -1.42 -5.08
C TYR A 66 0.26 -1.38 -3.92
N GLN A 67 -0.15 -2.54 -3.39
CA GLN A 67 -0.99 -2.59 -2.20
C GLN A 67 -0.36 -1.83 -1.03
N TYR A 68 0.92 -2.06 -0.74
CA TYR A 68 1.62 -1.33 0.32
C TYR A 68 1.66 0.19 0.07
N LEU A 69 1.93 0.60 -1.17
CA LEU A 69 1.96 2.02 -1.51
C LEU A 69 0.57 2.67 -1.42
N GLU A 70 -0.48 1.95 -1.84
CA GLU A 70 -1.88 2.38 -1.70
C GLU A 70 -2.25 2.55 -0.22
N GLU A 71 -1.94 1.56 0.61
CA GLU A 71 -2.19 1.62 2.06
C GLU A 71 -1.46 2.80 2.72
N LEU A 72 -0.19 3.04 2.38
CA LEU A 72 0.57 4.18 2.89
C LEU A 72 -0.05 5.53 2.49
N VAL A 73 -0.44 5.67 1.23
CA VAL A 73 -1.06 6.91 0.72
C VAL A 73 -2.41 7.12 1.41
N ALA A 74 -3.26 6.08 1.47
CA ALA A 74 -4.56 6.14 2.11
C ALA A 74 -4.47 6.55 3.59
N HIS A 75 -3.55 5.95 4.35
CA HIS A 75 -3.33 6.32 5.75
C HIS A 75 -2.91 7.78 5.90
N ARG A 76 -2.01 8.27 5.04
CA ARG A 76 -1.56 9.66 5.07
C ARG A 76 -2.69 10.63 4.72
N GLU A 77 -3.48 10.32 3.71
CA GLU A 77 -4.64 11.13 3.31
C GLU A 77 -5.68 11.18 4.43
N GLN A 78 -5.95 10.05 5.10
CA GLN A 78 -6.84 10.00 6.26
C GLN A 78 -6.32 10.87 7.41
N ALA A 79 -5.05 10.79 7.75
CA ALA A 79 -4.45 11.63 8.78
C ALA A 79 -4.58 13.13 8.46
N VAL A 80 -4.32 13.51 7.20
CA VAL A 80 -4.48 14.91 6.75
C VAL A 80 -5.93 15.36 6.83
N LEU A 81 -6.89 14.51 6.46
CA LEU A 81 -8.31 14.83 6.55
C LEU A 81 -8.76 15.00 8.01
N MET A 82 -8.29 14.16 8.92
CA MET A 82 -8.59 14.27 10.35
C MET A 82 -8.07 15.57 10.93
N LEU A 83 -6.79 15.89 10.68
CA LEU A 83 -6.17 17.14 11.15
C LEU A 83 -6.86 18.38 10.57
N ARG A 84 -7.28 18.34 9.31
CA ARG A 84 -8.05 19.45 8.70
C ARG A 84 -9.40 19.65 9.37
N LYS A 85 -10.11 18.58 9.71
CA LYS A 85 -11.39 18.67 10.42
C LYS A 85 -11.21 19.25 11.82
N GLU A 86 -10.17 18.82 12.52
CA GLU A 86 -9.82 19.32 13.84
C GLU A 86 -9.45 20.81 13.80
N LEU A 87 -8.64 21.25 12.83
CA LEU A 87 -8.34 22.67 12.64
C LEU A 87 -9.57 23.50 12.29
N GLU A 88 -10.49 22.98 11.47
CA GLU A 88 -11.73 23.68 11.15
C GLU A 88 -12.63 23.82 12.38
N LEU A 89 -12.68 22.79 13.25
CA LEU A 89 -13.37 22.85 14.54
C LEU A 89 -12.81 23.97 15.42
N TYR A 90 -11.49 24.03 15.59
CA TYR A 90 -10.86 25.10 16.37
C TYR A 90 -11.10 26.47 15.76
N ARG A 91 -11.03 26.61 14.44
CA ARG A 91 -11.35 27.86 13.74
C ARG A 91 -12.78 28.31 14.02
N GLN A 92 -13.73 27.38 14.05
CA GLN A 92 -15.11 27.67 14.36
C GLN A 92 -15.29 28.09 15.82
N TRP A 93 -14.60 27.43 16.75
CA TRP A 93 -14.61 27.81 18.16
C TRP A 93 -14.02 29.19 18.40
N CYS A 94 -12.92 29.55 17.74
CA CYS A 94 -12.36 30.90 17.83
C CYS A 94 -13.40 31.95 17.44
N LYS A 95 -14.14 31.74 16.34
CA LYS A 95 -15.22 32.66 15.93
C LYS A 95 -16.32 32.78 16.99
N GLU A 96 -16.75 31.66 17.57
CA GLU A 96 -17.77 31.67 18.62
C GLU A 96 -17.29 32.40 19.87
N ILE A 97 -16.03 32.20 20.25
CA ILE A 97 -15.39 32.88 21.39
C ILE A 97 -15.27 34.39 21.11
N ASP A 98 -14.87 34.78 19.90
CA ASP A 98 -14.81 36.18 19.47
C ASP A 98 -16.20 36.84 19.51
N GLU A 99 -17.27 36.07 19.28
CA GLU A 99 -18.67 36.50 19.45
C GLU A 99 -19.15 36.47 20.92
N GLY A 100 -18.30 36.08 21.87
CA GLY A 100 -18.61 35.98 23.30
C GLY A 100 -19.36 34.72 23.73
N LYS A 101 -19.43 33.70 22.87
CA LYS A 101 -20.02 32.38 23.19
C LYS A 101 -18.91 31.39 23.48
N ILE A 102 -19.01 30.65 24.57
CA ILE A 102 -18.03 29.59 24.90
C ILE A 102 -18.56 28.26 24.33
N PRO A 103 -17.87 27.62 23.36
CA PRO A 103 -18.29 26.34 22.82
C PRO A 103 -18.16 25.24 23.88
N GLU A 104 -19.20 24.41 24.03
CA GLU A 104 -19.25 23.33 25.02
C GLU A 104 -18.08 22.32 24.86
N GLY A 105 -17.68 22.06 23.61
CA GLY A 105 -16.53 21.21 23.32
C GLY A 105 -15.20 21.79 23.82
N ALA A 106 -15.05 23.12 23.80
CA ALA A 106 -13.84 23.79 24.29
C ALA A 106 -13.73 23.67 25.80
N LEU A 107 -14.85 23.86 26.50
CA LEU A 107 -14.92 23.68 27.95
C LEU A 107 -14.56 22.25 28.37
N LYS A 108 -15.07 21.24 27.64
CA LYS A 108 -14.73 19.83 27.88
C LYS A 108 -13.25 19.55 27.69
N LEU A 109 -12.60 20.12 26.67
CA LEU A 109 -11.17 19.94 26.47
C LEU A 109 -10.36 20.50 27.64
N ILE A 110 -10.66 21.72 28.07
CA ILE A 110 -9.96 22.36 29.20
C ILE A 110 -10.11 21.51 30.46
N THR A 111 -11.35 21.13 30.80
CA THR A 111 -11.59 20.28 31.99
C THR A 111 -10.93 18.91 31.91
N ALA A 112 -10.76 18.35 30.71
CA ALA A 112 -10.10 17.07 30.52
C ALA A 112 -8.56 17.18 30.61
N GLU A 113 -7.99 18.31 30.18
CA GLU A 113 -6.56 18.60 30.36
C GLU A 113 -6.22 18.81 31.84
N ASP A 114 -7.07 19.52 32.58
CA ASP A 114 -6.91 19.73 34.02
C ASP A 114 -6.87 18.38 34.79
N VAL A 115 -7.74 17.42 34.41
CA VAL A 115 -7.75 16.09 35.02
C VAL A 115 -6.49 15.28 34.71
N LYS A 116 -5.93 15.41 33.51
CA LYS A 116 -4.69 14.70 33.13
C LYS A 116 -3.47 15.22 33.89
N MET A 117 -3.37 16.54 34.04
CA MET A 117 -2.31 17.17 34.83
C MET A 117 -2.34 16.69 36.28
N GLU A 118 -3.54 16.59 36.85
CA GLU A 118 -3.77 16.06 38.21
C GLU A 118 -3.41 14.57 38.36
N GLU A 119 -3.56 13.76 37.31
CA GLU A 119 -3.18 12.35 37.31
C GLU A 119 -1.66 12.17 37.17
N ASP A 120 -1.03 12.96 36.31
CA ASP A 120 0.42 12.94 36.12
C ASP A 120 1.16 13.41 37.39
N GLU A 121 0.66 14.44 38.08
CA GLU A 121 1.20 14.91 39.36
C GLU A 121 1.08 13.86 40.48
N LYS A 122 -0.03 13.11 40.53
CA LYS A 122 -0.22 12.01 41.51
C LYS A 122 0.62 10.78 41.20
N SER A 123 0.98 10.56 39.94
CA SER A 123 1.86 9.46 39.53
C SER A 123 3.35 9.74 39.79
N ALA A 124 3.71 11.00 39.95
CA ALA A 124 5.08 11.46 40.18
C ALA A 124 5.43 11.67 41.68
N ALA A 125 4.45 11.55 42.59
CA ALA A 125 4.61 11.64 44.05
C ALA A 125 4.62 10.25 44.71
#